data_AF-A0AAC8Q1P3-F1
#
_entry.id   AF-A0AAC8Q1P3-F1
#
_cell.length_a   1.000
_cell.length_b   1.000
_cell.length_c   1.000
_cell.angle_alpha   90.00
_cell.angle_beta   90.00
_cell.angle_gamma   90.00
#
_symmetry.space_group_name_H-M   'P 1'
#
loop_
_entity.id
_entity.type
_entity.pdbx_description
1 polymer ?
#
loop_
_entity_poly.entity_id
_entity_poly.type
_entity_poly.pdbx_seq_one_letter_code
_entity_poly.pdbx_strand_id
1 'polypeptide(L)'
;MDLSPVASLADFVEPRAEPIEEYERLCELVRPFLPPGALLEPGTNLGPIVGTALGRFGQLVTSYPQWLLVQREALEKLQAEGLQGLKAIPAQLRFRQRNAPELLELELLPVGRAYPDCLPTEREPSCPRCGRFGLSLPKDLLLDAATLPNQLDVFRLEDLSTVIVCTERFAKACKRLKLDGVVFDPVPVSRLKKRASIK
;
A
#
# COMPACT_ATOMS: atom_id res chain seq x y z
N MET A 1 4.81 5.78 -12.05
CA MET A 1 4.96 4.81 -13.16
C MET A 1 4.40 5.46 -14.41
N ASP A 2 5.11 5.35 -15.53
CA ASP A 2 4.63 5.85 -16.83
C ASP A 2 4.43 4.67 -17.78
N LEU A 3 3.19 4.48 -18.22
CA LEU A 3 2.79 3.43 -19.17
C LEU A 3 2.65 3.95 -20.61
N SER A 4 2.97 5.23 -20.86
CA SER A 4 2.97 5.81 -22.20
C SER A 4 3.75 5.00 -23.27
N PRO A 5 4.79 4.21 -22.94
CA PRO A 5 5.48 3.37 -23.92
C PRO A 5 4.75 2.06 -24.28
N VAL A 6 3.68 1.69 -23.57
CA VAL A 6 2.92 0.46 -23.85
C VAL A 6 2.06 0.69 -25.11
N ALA A 7 2.38 -0.02 -26.19
CA ALA A 7 1.71 0.14 -27.49
C ALA A 7 0.18 -0.09 -27.44
N SER A 8 -0.30 -0.87 -26.47
CA SER A 8 -1.71 -1.17 -26.25
C SER A 8 -2.30 -0.47 -25.02
N LEU A 9 -1.92 0.79 -24.79
CA LEU A 9 -2.39 1.58 -23.63
C LEU A 9 -3.93 1.61 -23.48
N ALA A 10 -4.65 1.58 -24.61
CA ALA A 10 -6.12 1.53 -24.62
C ALA A 10 -6.69 0.31 -23.86
N ASP A 11 -5.96 -0.81 -23.81
CA ASP A 11 -6.37 -2.02 -23.10
C ASP A 11 -6.42 -1.82 -21.57
N PHE A 12 -5.82 -0.75 -21.04
CA PHE A 12 -5.70 -0.48 -19.60
C PHE A 12 -6.62 0.65 -19.11
N VAL A 13 -7.41 1.26 -20.00
CA VAL A 13 -8.25 2.42 -19.66
C VAL A 13 -9.55 2.00 -18.95
N GLU A 14 -10.26 1.03 -19.52
CA GLU A 14 -11.55 0.58 -19.00
C GLU A 14 -11.40 -0.75 -18.23
N PRO A 15 -11.72 -0.77 -16.92
CA PRO A 15 -11.74 -2.00 -16.14
C PRO A 15 -12.78 -2.98 -16.69
N ARG A 16 -12.37 -4.21 -16.96
CA ARG A 16 -13.26 -5.26 -17.47
C ARG A 16 -12.82 -6.63 -17.01
N ALA A 17 -13.77 -7.57 -17.00
CA ALA A 17 -13.44 -8.97 -16.81
C ALA A 17 -12.82 -9.51 -18.11
N GLU A 18 -11.69 -10.19 -17.99
CA GLU A 18 -11.00 -10.83 -19.10
C GLU A 18 -10.80 -12.33 -18.82
N PRO A 19 -10.71 -13.16 -19.86
CA PRO A 19 -10.17 -14.51 -19.72
C PRO A 19 -8.80 -14.48 -19.05
N ILE A 20 -8.49 -15.51 -18.27
CA ILE A 20 -7.29 -15.50 -17.42
C ILE A 20 -5.99 -15.42 -18.23
N GLU A 21 -5.95 -16.02 -19.43
CA GLU A 21 -4.81 -15.93 -20.36
C GLU A 21 -4.57 -14.49 -20.84
N GLU A 22 -5.65 -13.73 -21.06
CA GLU A 22 -5.57 -12.34 -21.50
C GLU A 22 -5.12 -11.44 -20.35
N TYR A 23 -5.61 -11.68 -19.14
CA TYR A 23 -5.11 -11.00 -17.94
C TYR A 23 -3.61 -11.26 -17.73
N GLU A 24 -3.13 -12.49 -17.92
CA GLU A 24 -1.71 -12.83 -17.83
C GLU A 24 -0.89 -12.07 -18.89
N ARG A 25 -1.36 -12.01 -20.14
CA ARG A 25 -0.75 -11.22 -21.22
C ARG A 25 -0.65 -9.74 -20.86
N LEU A 26 -1.73 -9.14 -20.34
CA LEU A 26 -1.77 -7.75 -19.91
C LEU A 26 -0.80 -7.48 -18.75
N CYS A 27 -0.68 -8.41 -17.80
CA CYS A 27 0.28 -8.32 -16.71
C CYS A 27 1.72 -8.26 -17.21
N GLU A 28 2.08 -9.11 -18.18
CA GLU A 28 3.44 -9.14 -18.74
C GLU A 28 3.78 -7.88 -19.55
N LEU A 29 2.80 -7.20 -20.14
CA LEU A 29 3.02 -5.91 -20.81
C LEU A 29 3.41 -4.79 -19.85
N VAL A 30 2.85 -4.78 -18.63
CA VAL A 30 3.11 -3.72 -17.65
C VAL A 30 4.27 -4.05 -16.70
N ARG A 31 4.58 -5.33 -16.50
CA ARG A 31 5.62 -5.80 -15.57
C ARG A 31 6.97 -5.08 -15.71
N PRO A 32 7.50 -4.76 -16.90
CA PRO A 32 8.77 -4.04 -17.05
C PRO A 32 8.78 -2.62 -16.46
N PHE A 33 7.61 -2.02 -16.27
CA PHE A 33 7.44 -0.65 -15.76
C PHE A 33 7.17 -0.60 -14.25
N LEU A 34 6.97 -1.76 -13.63
CA LEU A 34 6.66 -1.87 -12.21
C LEU A 34 7.94 -1.86 -11.35
N PRO A 35 7.85 -1.36 -10.11
CA PRO A 35 8.91 -1.61 -9.14
C PRO A 35 9.05 -3.12 -8.85
N PRO A 36 10.25 -3.60 -8.49
CA PRO A 36 10.44 -4.98 -8.06
C PRO A 36 9.49 -5.36 -6.93
N GLY A 37 8.82 -6.51 -7.06
CA GLY A 37 7.86 -7.00 -6.07
C GLY A 37 6.47 -6.36 -6.12
N ALA A 38 6.18 -5.50 -7.10
CA ALA A 38 4.83 -5.01 -7.31
C ALA A 38 3.85 -6.17 -7.53
N LEU A 39 2.72 -6.14 -6.81
CA LEU A 39 1.64 -7.10 -6.98
C LEU A 39 0.71 -6.59 -8.10
N LEU A 40 0.46 -7.43 -9.10
CA LEU A 40 -0.48 -7.18 -10.19
C LEU A 40 -1.76 -7.98 -9.98
N GLU A 41 -2.48 -7.74 -8.88
CA GLU A 41 -3.73 -8.45 -8.63
C GLU A 41 -4.85 -7.97 -9.58
N PRO A 42 -5.89 -8.79 -9.82
CA PRO A 42 -7.07 -8.34 -10.57
C PRO A 42 -7.67 -7.06 -9.95
N GLY A 43 -7.87 -6.02 -10.76
CA GLY A 43 -8.36 -4.71 -10.31
C GLY A 43 -7.26 -3.76 -9.81
N THR A 44 -5.98 -4.09 -10.01
CA THR A 44 -4.87 -3.17 -9.74
C THR A 44 -5.02 -1.90 -10.57
N ASN A 45 -5.06 -0.75 -9.89
CA ASN A 45 -5.01 0.56 -10.54
C ASN A 45 -3.56 0.94 -10.85
N LEU A 46 -3.33 1.47 -12.05
CA LEU A 46 -2.02 1.94 -12.49
C LEU A 46 -2.05 3.46 -12.69
N GLY A 47 -1.04 4.15 -12.17
CA GLY A 47 -0.96 5.61 -12.19
C GLY A 47 -1.46 6.26 -10.89
N PRO A 48 -1.46 7.60 -10.83
CA PRO A 48 -1.94 8.34 -9.66
C PRO A 48 -3.44 8.18 -9.47
N ILE A 49 -3.90 8.40 -8.24
CA ILE A 49 -5.32 8.56 -7.95
C ILE A 49 -5.89 9.73 -8.78
N VAL A 50 -6.92 9.44 -9.58
CA VAL A 50 -7.67 10.40 -10.39
C VAL A 50 -9.12 10.46 -9.89
N GLY A 51 -9.70 11.66 -9.79
CA GLY A 51 -11.11 11.75 -9.42
C GLY A 51 -11.61 13.14 -9.07
N THR A 52 -12.76 13.17 -8.40
CA THR A 52 -13.34 14.39 -7.83
C THR A 52 -13.27 14.31 -6.31
N ALA A 53 -12.87 15.41 -5.67
CA ALA A 53 -12.72 15.50 -4.23
C ALA A 53 -13.58 16.65 -3.66
N LEU A 54 -14.20 16.40 -2.50
CA LEU A 54 -15.03 17.36 -1.79
C LEU A 54 -14.89 17.14 -0.28
N GLY A 55 -14.86 18.23 0.50
CA GLY A 55 -14.86 18.19 1.96
C GLY A 55 -13.55 18.67 2.58
N ARG A 56 -13.44 18.53 3.91
CA ARG A 56 -12.23 18.88 4.63
C ARG A 56 -11.25 17.71 4.60
N PHE A 57 -10.02 17.99 4.17
CA PHE A 57 -8.94 17.03 4.16
C PHE A 57 -7.96 17.37 5.30
N GLY A 58 -7.65 16.38 6.12
CA GLY A 58 -6.54 16.47 7.07
C GLY A 58 -5.20 16.50 6.34
N GLN A 59 -4.12 16.60 7.12
CA GLN A 59 -2.75 16.55 6.60
C GLN A 59 -2.37 15.16 6.11
N LEU A 60 -2.99 14.13 6.68
CA LEU A 60 -2.98 12.74 6.23
C LEU A 60 -4.43 12.31 5.94
N VAL A 61 -4.64 11.49 4.92
CA VAL A 61 -5.99 11.07 4.50
C VAL A 61 -5.99 9.61 4.08
N THR A 62 -6.85 8.81 4.71
CA THR A 62 -7.09 7.40 4.38
C THR A 62 -8.53 7.20 3.89
N SER A 63 -8.82 7.66 2.67
CA SER A 63 -10.17 7.55 2.07
C SER A 63 -10.50 6.13 1.60
N TYR A 64 -9.46 5.34 1.33
CA TYR A 64 -9.53 3.91 1.05
C TYR A 64 -8.44 3.19 1.84
N PRO A 65 -8.65 1.92 2.25
CA PRO A 65 -7.71 1.20 3.11
C PRO A 65 -6.28 1.10 2.55
N GLN A 66 -6.16 0.98 1.24
CA GLN A 66 -4.88 0.84 0.54
C GLN A 66 -4.18 2.18 0.20
N TRP A 67 -4.82 3.32 0.48
CA TRP A 67 -4.31 4.64 0.10
C TRP A 67 -3.98 5.49 1.32
N LEU A 68 -2.83 6.15 1.26
CA LEU A 68 -2.47 7.23 2.16
C LEU A 68 -2.14 8.46 1.33
N LEU A 69 -3.03 9.45 1.36
CA LEU A 69 -2.72 10.77 0.82
C LEU A 69 -2.12 11.65 1.90
N VAL A 70 -1.26 12.56 1.49
CA VAL A 70 -0.59 13.53 2.35
C VAL A 70 -0.62 14.91 1.71
N GLN A 71 -0.83 15.96 2.51
CA GLN A 71 -0.67 17.33 2.02
C GLN A 71 0.81 17.62 1.72
N ARG A 72 1.09 18.43 0.69
CA ARG A 72 2.47 18.77 0.31
C ARG A 72 3.35 19.21 1.48
N GLU A 73 2.87 20.17 2.27
CA GLU A 73 3.62 20.74 3.38
C GLU A 73 3.83 19.73 4.52
N ALA A 74 2.93 18.76 4.66
CA ALA A 74 3.07 17.69 5.65
C ALA A 74 4.12 16.67 5.20
N LEU A 75 4.16 16.32 3.91
CA LEU A 75 5.18 15.44 3.35
C LEU A 75 6.58 16.06 3.49
N GLU A 76 6.73 17.34 3.17
CA GLU A 76 8.01 18.05 3.28
C GLU A 76 8.52 18.06 4.73
N LYS A 77 7.63 18.27 5.70
CA LYS A 77 7.97 18.18 7.13
C LYS A 77 8.39 16.77 7.54
N LEU A 78 7.68 15.74 7.07
CA LEU A 78 8.04 14.34 7.36
C LEU A 78 9.39 13.96 6.73
N GLN A 79 9.68 14.43 5.51
CA GLN A 79 10.98 14.22 4.87
C GLN A 79 12.11 14.96 5.60
N ALA A 80 11.85 16.17 6.09
CA ALA A 80 12.82 16.92 6.91
C ALA A 80 13.18 16.24 8.24
N GLU A 81 12.30 15.36 8.76
CA GLU A 81 12.57 14.52 9.93
C GLU A 81 13.48 13.30 9.62
N GLY A 82 13.93 13.16 8.38
CA GLY A 82 14.83 12.07 7.95
C GLY A 82 14.15 10.70 7.83
N LEU A 83 12.82 10.69 7.68
CA LEU A 83 12.05 9.46 7.48
C LEU A 83 12.36 8.84 6.11
N GLN A 84 12.42 7.51 6.07
CA GLN A 84 12.87 6.73 4.92
C GLN A 84 11.70 6.24 4.07
N GLY A 85 11.92 6.16 2.75
CA GLY A 85 10.95 5.60 1.82
C GLY A 85 9.76 6.51 1.48
N LEU A 86 9.77 7.77 1.92
CA LEU A 86 8.68 8.72 1.68
C LEU A 86 8.74 9.31 0.27
N LYS A 87 8.22 8.54 -0.70
CA LYS A 87 7.98 8.98 -2.06
C LYS A 87 6.49 9.24 -2.25
N ALA A 88 6.16 10.30 -2.97
CA ALA A 88 4.77 10.60 -3.29
C ALA A 88 4.65 11.18 -4.69
N ILE A 89 3.48 11.03 -5.29
CA ILE A 89 3.12 11.64 -6.56
C ILE A 89 1.87 12.51 -6.38
N PRO A 90 1.72 13.64 -7.11
CA PRO A 90 0.50 14.43 -7.03
C PRO A 90 -0.73 13.61 -7.44
N ALA A 91 -1.79 13.65 -6.62
CA ALA A 91 -3.07 13.08 -7.00
C ALA A 91 -3.77 14.01 -8.01
N GLN A 92 -4.39 13.43 -9.04
CA GLN A 92 -5.10 14.17 -10.08
C GLN A 92 -6.56 14.39 -9.68
N LEU A 93 -6.75 15.17 -8.61
CA LEU A 93 -8.05 15.43 -8.01
C LEU A 93 -8.62 16.77 -8.48
N ARG A 94 -9.82 16.74 -9.04
CA ARG A 94 -10.61 17.95 -9.27
C ARG A 94 -11.40 18.28 -8.01
N PHE A 95 -11.02 19.36 -7.33
CA PHE A 95 -11.73 19.85 -6.16
C PHE A 95 -12.90 20.75 -6.55
N ARG A 96 -14.04 20.56 -5.88
CA ARG A 96 -15.23 21.42 -6.05
C ARG A 96 -15.31 22.58 -5.05
N GLN A 97 -14.25 22.83 -4.29
CA GLN A 97 -14.17 23.85 -3.24
C GLN A 97 -13.00 24.80 -3.46
N ARG A 98 -13.09 26.01 -2.89
CA ARG A 98 -11.97 26.97 -2.87
C ARG A 98 -10.92 26.54 -1.85
N ASN A 99 -9.66 26.92 -2.08
CA ASN A 99 -8.51 26.64 -1.20
C ASN A 99 -8.33 25.15 -0.88
N ALA A 100 -8.51 24.29 -1.88
CA ALA A 100 -8.22 22.87 -1.71
C ALA A 100 -6.71 22.65 -1.50
N PRO A 101 -6.31 21.77 -0.58
CA PRO A 101 -4.90 21.44 -0.40
C PRO A 101 -4.39 20.63 -1.60
N GLU A 102 -3.11 20.73 -1.88
CA GLU A 102 -2.45 19.80 -2.78
C GLU A 102 -2.25 18.46 -2.06
N LEU A 103 -2.92 17.42 -2.54
CA LEU A 103 -2.79 16.07 -2.01
C LEU A 103 -1.87 15.24 -2.90
N LEU A 104 -0.91 14.57 -2.26
CA LEU A 104 -0.03 13.61 -2.90
C LEU A 104 -0.37 12.21 -2.40
N GLU A 105 -0.36 11.25 -3.32
CA GLU A 105 -0.45 9.83 -3.01
C GLU A 105 0.93 9.31 -2.62
N LEU A 106 1.04 8.77 -1.40
CA LEU A 106 2.27 8.18 -0.90
C LEU A 106 2.47 6.78 -1.51
N GLU A 107 3.69 6.49 -1.97
CA GLU A 107 4.07 5.16 -2.46
C GLU A 107 4.12 4.19 -1.27
N LEU A 108 3.20 3.22 -1.24
CA LEU A 108 3.13 2.19 -0.22
C LEU A 108 3.47 0.83 -0.82
N LEU A 109 4.74 0.44 -0.69
CA LEU A 109 5.24 -0.85 -1.18
C LEU A 109 4.62 -2.01 -0.38
N PRO A 110 4.21 -3.12 -1.05
CA PRO A 110 3.69 -4.32 -0.39
C PRO A 110 4.84 -5.15 0.16
N VAL A 111 5.21 -4.92 1.42
CA VAL A 111 6.30 -5.62 2.10
C VAL A 111 5.94 -5.91 3.55
N GLY A 112 6.61 -6.89 4.15
CA GLY A 112 6.22 -7.40 5.46
C GLY A 112 4.96 -8.25 5.38
N ARG A 113 4.81 -9.14 6.35
CA ARG A 113 3.72 -10.13 6.39
C ARG A 113 3.14 -10.25 7.79
N ALA A 114 1.89 -10.69 7.84
CA ALA A 114 1.30 -11.16 9.08
C ALA A 114 2.04 -12.42 9.56
N TYR A 115 2.15 -12.56 10.87
CA TYR A 115 2.77 -13.72 11.49
C TYR A 115 1.88 -14.96 11.28
N PRO A 116 2.41 -16.10 10.81
CA PRO A 116 1.57 -17.24 10.43
C PRO A 116 0.59 -17.72 11.51
N ASP A 117 0.98 -17.63 12.79
CA ASP A 117 0.16 -18.09 13.91
C ASP A 117 -1.08 -17.19 14.17
N CYS A 118 -1.14 -15.97 13.63
CA CYS A 118 -2.34 -15.13 13.72
C CYS A 118 -3.31 -15.31 12.54
N LEU A 119 -2.96 -16.18 11.58
CA LEU A 119 -3.79 -16.47 10.42
C LEU A 119 -4.55 -17.79 10.60
N PRO A 120 -5.70 -17.98 9.92
CA PRO A 120 -6.41 -19.24 9.93
C PRO A 120 -5.51 -20.41 9.50
N THR A 121 -5.53 -21.52 10.25
CA THR A 121 -4.72 -22.71 9.97
C THR A 121 -5.17 -23.42 8.69
N GLU A 122 -6.48 -23.47 8.48
CA GLU A 122 -7.10 -23.94 7.23
C GLU A 122 -7.29 -22.73 6.32
N ARG A 123 -6.33 -22.52 5.41
CA ARG A 123 -6.39 -21.47 4.40
C ARG A 123 -6.20 -22.08 3.03
N GLU A 124 -7.06 -21.69 2.11
CA GLU A 124 -6.83 -21.97 0.70
C GLU A 124 -5.52 -21.30 0.27
N PRO A 125 -4.68 -21.96 -0.54
CA PRO A 125 -3.52 -21.30 -1.10
C PRO A 125 -3.96 -20.10 -1.96
N SER A 126 -3.07 -19.12 -2.13
CA SER A 126 -3.27 -18.07 -3.13
C SER A 126 -3.61 -18.69 -4.49
N CYS A 127 -4.51 -18.07 -5.24
CA CYS A 127 -4.86 -18.53 -6.57
C CYS A 127 -3.57 -18.66 -7.42
N PRO A 128 -3.26 -19.85 -7.99
CA PRO A 128 -2.01 -20.06 -8.71
C PRO A 128 -1.92 -19.29 -10.03
N ARG A 129 -3.05 -18.74 -10.51
CA ARG A 129 -3.12 -17.94 -11.75
C ARG A 129 -3.02 -16.44 -11.46
N CYS A 130 -3.91 -15.91 -10.61
CA CYS A 130 -4.00 -14.46 -10.38
C CYS A 130 -3.39 -13.98 -9.05
N GLY A 131 -2.79 -14.88 -8.25
CA GLY A 131 -2.14 -14.55 -6.98
C GLY A 131 -3.10 -14.14 -5.86
N ARG A 132 -4.39 -13.93 -6.17
CA ARG A 132 -5.40 -13.48 -5.19
C ARG A 132 -5.37 -14.39 -3.97
N PHE A 133 -5.22 -13.77 -2.81
CA PHE A 133 -5.23 -14.45 -1.52
C PHE A 133 -6.35 -13.89 -0.65
N GLY A 134 -7.36 -14.73 -0.39
CA GLY A 134 -8.59 -14.33 0.30
C GLY A 134 -8.44 -14.29 1.82
N LEU A 135 -7.54 -13.48 2.35
CA LEU A 135 -7.43 -13.30 3.80
C LEU A 135 -8.36 -12.21 4.32
N SER A 136 -9.06 -12.53 5.41
CA SER A 136 -9.69 -11.51 6.25
C SER A 136 -8.68 -11.00 7.27
N LEU A 137 -8.75 -9.70 7.58
CA LEU A 137 -7.93 -9.09 8.62
C LEU A 137 -8.17 -9.81 9.98
N PRO A 138 -7.12 -10.39 10.60
CA PRO A 138 -7.25 -10.99 11.93
C PRO A 138 -7.62 -9.94 12.98
N LYS A 139 -8.39 -10.34 14.01
CA LYS A 139 -8.70 -9.48 15.15
C LYS A 139 -7.43 -9.11 15.93
N ASP A 140 -6.58 -10.10 16.17
CA ASP A 140 -5.30 -9.96 16.87
C ASP A 140 -4.16 -10.04 15.86
N LEU A 141 -3.99 -8.97 15.07
CA LEU A 141 -2.93 -8.90 14.07
C LEU A 141 -1.54 -8.93 14.74
N LEU A 142 -0.71 -9.86 14.29
CA LEU A 142 0.71 -9.96 14.65
C LEU A 142 1.55 -9.79 13.39
N LEU A 143 2.63 -9.03 13.45
CA LEU A 143 3.58 -8.90 12.33
C LEU A 143 4.72 -9.91 12.45
N ASP A 144 5.15 -10.46 11.32
CA ASP A 144 6.37 -11.27 11.26
C ASP A 144 7.62 -10.38 11.19
N ALA A 145 8.36 -10.29 12.29
CA ALA A 145 9.56 -9.47 12.40
C ALA A 145 10.61 -9.79 11.33
N ALA A 146 10.68 -11.04 10.86
CA ALA A 146 11.68 -11.47 9.89
C ALA A 146 11.43 -10.88 8.49
N THR A 147 10.22 -10.35 8.25
CA THR A 147 9.79 -9.82 6.95
C THR A 147 9.73 -8.31 6.91
N LEU A 148 9.90 -7.63 8.04
CA LEU A 148 9.76 -6.18 8.12
C LEU A 148 10.92 -5.46 7.42
N PRO A 149 10.64 -4.43 6.60
CA PRO A 149 11.66 -3.66 5.91
C PRO A 149 12.45 -2.78 6.88
N ASN A 150 13.77 -2.67 6.68
CA ASN A 150 14.62 -1.74 7.43
C ASN A 150 14.78 -0.36 6.76
N GLN A 151 14.28 -0.21 5.54
CA GLN A 151 14.51 0.97 4.67
C GLN A 151 13.24 1.78 4.42
N LEU A 152 12.11 1.41 5.03
CA LEU A 152 10.81 2.04 4.82
C LEU A 152 10.19 2.36 6.18
N ASP A 153 9.62 3.56 6.29
CA ASP A 153 8.91 3.98 7.50
C ASP A 153 7.41 3.79 7.47
N VAL A 154 6.86 3.60 6.28
CA VAL A 154 5.45 3.35 6.04
C VAL A 154 5.32 2.51 4.79
N PHE A 155 4.51 1.47 4.86
CA PHE A 155 4.35 0.44 3.83
C PHE A 155 3.02 -0.29 4.02
N ARG A 156 2.67 -1.21 3.10
CA ARG A 156 1.50 -2.10 3.24
C ARG A 156 1.96 -3.54 3.37
N LEU A 157 1.19 -4.36 4.07
CA LEU A 157 1.49 -5.80 4.15
C LEU A 157 1.25 -6.48 2.80
N GLU A 158 2.14 -7.41 2.45
CA GLU A 158 2.07 -8.20 1.21
C GLU A 158 0.83 -9.11 1.20
N ASP A 159 0.51 -9.71 2.35
CA ASP A 159 -0.58 -10.68 2.53
C ASP A 159 -1.90 -10.05 3.01
N LEU A 160 -1.86 -8.77 3.39
CA LEU A 160 -3.01 -7.98 3.83
C LEU A 160 -2.88 -6.55 3.25
N SER A 161 -3.07 -6.43 1.94
CA SER A 161 -2.78 -5.20 1.16
C SER A 161 -3.59 -3.96 1.55
N THR A 162 -4.62 -4.12 2.39
CA THR A 162 -5.45 -3.06 2.99
C THR A 162 -4.91 -2.54 4.32
N VAL A 163 -3.86 -3.15 4.88
CA VAL A 163 -3.24 -2.76 6.14
C VAL A 163 -2.00 -1.92 5.86
N ILE A 164 -2.04 -0.66 6.31
CA ILE A 164 -0.88 0.24 6.29
C ILE A 164 -0.15 0.12 7.63
N VAL A 165 1.14 -0.19 7.57
CA VAL A 165 2.02 -0.29 8.73
C VAL A 165 3.04 0.83 8.68
N CYS A 166 3.36 1.41 9.83
CA CYS A 166 4.43 2.38 9.95
C CYS A 166 5.33 2.07 11.15
N THR A 167 6.56 2.58 11.10
CA THR A 167 7.49 2.47 12.22
C THR A 167 7.08 3.38 13.36
N GLU A 168 7.58 3.09 14.57
CA GLU A 168 7.34 3.95 15.72
C GLU A 168 7.90 5.37 15.49
N ARG A 169 9.01 5.52 14.76
CA ARG A 169 9.59 6.85 14.46
C ARG A 169 8.67 7.67 13.54
N PHE A 170 8.01 7.04 12.56
CA PHE A 170 7.00 7.70 11.72
C PHE A 170 5.83 8.19 12.57
N ALA A 171 5.24 7.32 13.39
CA ALA A 171 4.12 7.68 14.26
C ALA A 171 4.50 8.80 15.26
N LYS A 172 5.70 8.76 15.84
CA LYS A 172 6.22 9.82 16.71
C LYS A 172 6.43 11.14 15.97
N ALA A 173 6.95 11.11 14.74
CA ALA A 173 7.12 12.31 13.91
C ALA A 173 5.76 12.95 13.60
N CYS A 174 4.76 12.17 13.16
CA CYS A 174 3.41 12.66 12.92
C CYS A 174 2.82 13.33 14.17
N LYS A 175 2.96 12.71 15.35
CA LYS A 175 2.52 13.27 16.63
C LYS A 175 3.24 14.58 16.98
N ARG A 176 4.57 14.63 16.84
CA ARG A 176 5.39 15.83 17.13
C ARG A 176 5.02 16.99 16.21
N LEU A 177 4.84 16.72 14.92
CA LEU A 177 4.42 17.68 13.90
C LEU A 177 2.94 18.04 13.98
N LYS A 178 2.18 17.37 14.87
CA LYS A 178 0.74 17.53 15.08
C LYS A 178 -0.08 17.31 13.79
N LEU A 179 0.33 16.32 12.99
CA LEU A 179 -0.39 15.95 11.77
C LEU A 179 -1.72 15.29 12.13
N ASP A 180 -2.81 15.72 11.48
CA ASP A 180 -4.16 15.18 11.68
C ASP A 180 -4.60 14.25 10.53
N GLY A 181 -5.74 13.57 10.75
CA GLY A 181 -6.44 12.77 9.74
C GLY A 181 -6.19 11.26 9.79
N VAL A 182 -5.31 10.78 10.67
CA VAL A 182 -5.13 9.35 10.96
C VAL A 182 -4.97 9.08 12.45
N VAL A 183 -5.22 7.83 12.85
CA VAL A 183 -4.96 7.30 14.19
C VAL A 183 -3.87 6.23 14.08
N PHE A 184 -3.04 6.13 15.12
CA PHE A 184 -1.96 5.15 15.20
C PHE A 184 -2.26 4.13 16.29
N ASP A 185 -2.56 2.91 15.89
CA ASP A 185 -2.77 1.78 16.78
C ASP A 185 -1.51 0.91 16.84
N PRO A 186 -0.90 0.71 18.02
CA PRO A 186 0.26 -0.16 18.16
C PRO A 186 -0.08 -1.60 17.77
N VAL A 187 0.78 -2.21 16.96
CA VAL A 187 0.65 -3.60 16.55
C VAL A 187 1.84 -4.41 17.06
N PRO A 188 1.61 -5.59 17.68
CA PRO A 188 2.68 -6.44 18.17
C PRO A 188 3.46 -7.13 17.04
N VAL A 189 4.73 -7.42 17.32
CA VAL A 189 5.64 -8.09 16.39
C VAL A 189 6.09 -9.42 17.01
N SER A 190 6.03 -10.50 16.24
CA SER A 190 6.45 -11.84 16.65
C SER A 190 7.62 -12.33 15.81
N ARG A 191 8.41 -13.25 16.37
CA ARG A 191 9.50 -13.95 15.67
C ARG A 191 9.20 -15.45 15.72
N LEU A 192 9.40 -16.13 14.59
CA LEU A 192 9.40 -17.59 14.54
C LEU A 192 10.38 -18.11 15.59
N LYS A 193 9.86 -18.74 16.64
CA LYS A 193 10.67 -19.60 17.50
C LYS A 193 11.12 -20.75 16.60
N LYS A 194 12.44 -20.95 16.44
CA LYS A 194 12.98 -22.14 15.76
C LYS A 194 12.26 -23.37 16.33
N ARG A 195 11.40 -24.01 15.53
CA ARG A 195 10.87 -25.32 15.89
C ARG A 195 12.09 -26.23 15.98
N ALA A 196 12.38 -26.74 17.19
CA ALA A 196 13.39 -27.76 17.36
C ALA A 196 13.00 -28.94 16.46
N SER A 197 13.83 -29.27 15.47
CA SER A 197 13.68 -30.50 14.71
C SER A 197 13.68 -31.67 15.68
N ILE A 198 12.54 -32.33 15.82
CA ILE A 198 12.48 -33.65 16.44
C ILE A 198 13.21 -34.57 15.46
N LYS A 199 14.34 -35.11 15.91
CA LYS A 199 15.08 -36.18 15.22
C LYS A 199 14.31 -37.50 15.32
#